data_AF-A0A1X7SN59-F1
#
_entry.id   AF-A0A1X7SN59-F1
#
_cell.length_a   1.000
_cell.length_b   1.000
_cell.length_c   1.000
_cell.angle_alpha   90.00
_cell.angle_beta   90.00
_cell.angle_gamma   90.00
#
_symmetry.space_group_name_H-M   'P 1'
#
loop_
_entity.id
_entity.type
_entity.pdbx_description
1 polymer ?
#
loop_
_entity_poly.entity_id
_entity_poly.type
_entity_poly.pdbx_seq_one_letter_code
_entity_poly.pdbx_strand_id
1 'polypeptide(L)' 'QWIIPTIIGQCCPPIAAFAIQKITNNKAVIFGGVVPSDDGYDRAVNTVYTCQLESDTTI' A
#
# COMPACT_ATOMS: atom_id res chain seq x y z
N GLN A 1 -20.06 3.96 4.62
CA GLN A 1 -20.01 3.50 3.22
C GLN A 1 -18.59 3.00 2.95
N TRP A 2 -18.45 1.82 2.38
CA TRP A 2 -17.14 1.33 1.94
C TRP A 2 -16.87 1.88 0.54
N ILE A 3 -15.64 2.34 0.32
CA ILE A 3 -15.17 2.76 -1.00
C ILE A 3 -14.00 1.87 -1.40
N ILE A 4 -13.94 1.54 -2.68
CA ILE A 4 -12.73 0.95 -3.28
C ILE A 4 -11.97 2.14 -3.87
N PRO A 5 -10.84 2.56 -3.28
CA PRO A 5 -10.08 3.68 -3.81
C PRO A 5 -9.33 3.27 -5.08
N THR A 6 -9.17 4.21 -6.00
CA THR A 6 -8.23 4.08 -7.12
C THR A 6 -6.84 4.46 -6.64
N ILE A 7 -5.85 3.58 -6.85
CA ILE A 7 -4.45 3.86 -6.54
C ILE A 7 -3.77 4.39 -7.81
N ILE A 8 -3.25 5.61 -7.75
CA ILE A 8 -2.52 6.26 -8.85
C ILE A 8 -1.04 6.38 -8.43
N GLY A 9 -0.12 5.99 -9.31
CA GLY A 9 1.33 6.05 -9.07
C GLY A 9 2.02 4.69 -9.20
N GLN A 10 3.24 4.57 -8.67
CA GLN A 10 3.96 3.31 -8.65
C GLN A 10 3.28 2.35 -7.68
N CYS A 11 2.52 1.41 -8.23
CA CYS A 11 1.85 0.39 -7.43
C CYS A 11 2.90 -0.43 -6.66
N CYS A 12 2.55 -0.84 -5.44
CA CYS A 12 3.33 -1.86 -4.75
C CYS A 12 3.28 -3.13 -5.62
N PRO A 13 4.38 -3.90 -5.75
CA PRO A 13 4.28 -5.25 -6.27
C PRO A 13 3.26 -6.04 -5.41
N PRO A 14 2.68 -7.14 -5.94
CA PRO A 14 1.82 -8.01 -5.14
C PRO A 14 2.50 -8.31 -3.80
N ILE A 15 1.87 -7.89 -2.71
CA ILE A 15 2.43 -7.95 -1.37
C ILE A 15 1.40 -8.48 -0.39
N ALA A 16 1.81 -9.38 0.48
CA ALA A 16 0.99 -9.94 1.55
C ALA A 16 1.67 -9.73 2.91
N ALA A 17 0.92 -9.94 3.99
CA ALA A 17 1.41 -9.86 5.38
C ALA A 17 2.12 -8.53 5.74
N PHE A 18 1.74 -7.43 5.09
CA PHE A 18 2.27 -6.09 5.37
C PHE A 18 1.48 -5.40 6.49
N ALA A 19 2.06 -4.34 7.05
CA ALA A 19 1.37 -3.43 7.97
C ALA A 19 1.04 -2.11 7.26
N ILE A 20 -0.11 -1.51 7.62
CA ILE A 20 -0.47 -0.14 7.24
C ILE A 20 -0.67 0.68 8.50
N GLN A 21 -0.04 1.85 8.55
CA GLN A 21 -0.16 2.81 9.65
C GLN A 21 -0.59 4.18 9.12
N LYS A 22 -1.68 4.73 9.67
CA LYS A 22 -2.09 6.12 9.43
C LYS A 22 -1.02 7.06 10.01
N ILE A 23 -0.60 8.05 9.22
CA ILE A 23 0.32 9.13 9.65
C ILE A 23 -0.44 10.45 9.79
N THR A 24 -1.29 10.79 8.82
CA THR A 24 -2.14 11.99 8.85
C THR A 24 -3.56 11.65 8.39
N ASN A 25 -4.47 12.62 8.36
CA ASN A 25 -5.85 12.40 7.95
C ASN A 25 -6.01 11.74 6.58
N ASN A 26 -5.11 12.05 5.64
CA ASN A 26 -5.15 11.52 4.29
C ASN A 26 -3.88 10.78 3.88
N LYS A 27 -2.94 10.48 4.79
CA LYS A 27 -1.71 9.75 4.48
C LYS A 27 -1.51 8.54 5.37
N ALA A 28 -1.02 7.47 4.77
CA ALA A 28 -0.59 6.27 5.49
C ALA A 28 0.74 5.75 4.93
N VAL A 29 1.45 5.00 5.77
CA VAL A 29 2.66 4.25 5.38
C VAL A 29 2.34 2.77 5.36
N ILE A 30 2.85 2.09 4.34
CA ILE A 30 2.78 0.65 4.15
C ILE A 30 4.22 0.13 4.24
N PHE A 31 4.47 -0.84 5.10
CA PHE A 31 5.81 -1.37 5.31
C PHE A 31 5.81 -2.85 5.71
N GLY A 32 6.95 -3.49 5.48
CA GLY A 32 7.11 -4.93 5.69
C GLY A 32 6.36 -5.74 4.65
N GLY A 33 6.14 -7.02 4.95
CA GLY A 33 5.41 -7.94 4.10
C GLY A 33 6.30 -8.85 3.28
N VAL A 34 5.65 -9.65 2.44
CA VAL A 34 6.28 -10.62 1.55
C VAL A 34 5.80 -10.43 0.13
N VAL A 35 6.72 -10.56 -0.82
CA VAL A 35 6.42 -10.52 -2.27
C VAL A 35 6.67 -11.91 -2.87
N PRO A 36 5.84 -12.36 -3.82
CA PRO A 36 6.12 -13.56 -4.58
C PRO A 36 7.44 -13.43 -5.34
N SER A 37 8.17 -14.54 -5.47
CA SER A 37 9.39 -14.66 -6.27
C SER A 37 9.24 -15.79 -7.29
N ASP A 38 9.97 -15.69 -8.40
CA ASP A 38 9.91 -16.65 -9.51
C ASP A 38 10.45 -18.04 -9.12
N ASP A 39 11.21 -18.14 -8.02
CA ASP A 39 11.70 -19.40 -7.46
C ASP A 39 10.66 -20.13 -6.59
N GLY A 40 9.44 -19.60 -6.48
CA GLY A 40 8.33 -20.20 -5.75
C GLY A 40 8.36 -19.96 -4.24
N TYR A 41 9.28 -19.14 -3.74
CA TYR A 41 9.38 -18.78 -2.34
C TYR A 41 9.04 -17.31 -2.11
N ASP A 42 8.23 -17.03 -1.10
CA ASP A 42 7.93 -15.67 -0.70
C ASP A 42 9.18 -14.97 -0.13
N ARG A 43 9.48 -13.77 -0.62
CA ARG A 43 10.60 -12.97 -0.16
C ARG A 43 10.13 -11.89 0.80
N ALA A 44 10.65 -11.92 2.03
CA ALA A 44 10.44 -10.82 2.97
C ALA A 44 11.08 -9.53 2.44
N VAL A 45 10.31 -8.44 2.46
CA VAL A 45 10.73 -7.11 2.02
C VAL A 45 10.55 -6.09 3.13
N ASN A 46 11.40 -5.06 3.12
CA ASN A 46 11.28 -3.92 4.03
C ASN A 46 11.06 -2.60 3.27
N THR A 47 10.64 -2.68 1.99
CA THR A 47 10.33 -1.50 1.20
C THR A 47 9.19 -0.73 1.84
N VAL A 48 9.35 0.59 1.93
CA VAL A 48 8.37 1.48 2.54
C VAL A 48 7.64 2.23 1.43
N TYR A 49 6.32 2.14 1.44
CA TYR A 49 5.45 2.88 0.53
C TYR A 49 4.63 3.89 1.31
N THR A 50 4.36 5.05 0.69
CA THR A 50 3.43 6.04 1.25
C THR A 50 2.24 6.13 0.31
N CYS A 51 1.03 6.04 0.85
CA CYS A 51 -0.18 6.31 0.11
C CYS A 51 -0.85 7.58 0.64
N GLN A 52 -1.44 8.34 -0.27
CA GLN A 52 -2.21 9.53 0.03
C GLN A 52 -3.60 9.37 -0.57
N LEU A 53 -4.62 9.54 0.25
CA LEU A 53 -6.00 9.61 -0.19
C LEU A 53 -6.26 11.03 -0.70
N GLU A 54 -6.42 11.16 -2.00
CA GLU A 54 -6.98 12.38 -2.59
C GLU A 54 -8.51 12.22 -2.63
N SER A 55 -9.22 13.18 -2.05
CA SER A 55 -10.67 13.25 -2.12
C SER A 55 -11.01 14.27 -3.19
N ASP A 56 -11.60 13.82 -4.29
CA ASP A 56 -12.13 14.69 -5.34
C ASP A 56 -13.48 15.31 -4.91
N THR A 57 -13.56 15.71 -3.64
CA THR A 57 -14.68 16.49 -3.11
C THR A 57 -14.49 17.93 -3.57
N THR A 58 -14.82 18.20 -4.83
CA THR A 58 -15.61 19.40 -5.11
C THR A 58 -16.93 19.23 -4.38
N ILE A 59 -17.01 19.81 -3.17
CA ILE A 59 -18.29 20.06 -2.50
C ILE A 59 -18.99 21.18 -3.27
#